data_AF-A0A7X7F7K9-F1
#
_entry.id   AF-A0A7X7F7K9-F1
#
_cell.length_a   1.000
_cell.length_b   1.000
_cell.length_c   1.000
_cell.angle_alpha   90.00
_cell.angle_beta   90.00
_cell.angle_gamma   90.00
#
_symmetry.space_group_name_H-M   'P 1'
#
loop_
_entity.id
_entity.type
_entity.pdbx_description
1 polymer ?
#
loop_
_entity_poly.entity_id
_entity_poly.type
_entity_poly.pdbx_seq_one_letter_code
_entity_poly.pdbx_strand_id
1 'polypeptide(L)'
;MFDYAYFVNNFGWFLGGKIVANGEVRSNGDFVVDNLSYVNGHVLAAPNEENGATGRAFVDGGGTPRHMTIADYWDDTGDRVRPSNPPGEDPDVDYPMGYAGESILYSYQDPLEMPFLGDLQLYKDLAAAHGGTVSQAGETLVDAVFDGTGPSDVENAPDKGCITLFGTKQNPIVIDGPVVVERDVVISGYVTGQGTIYAGRNVHIIGDVTYVNPPAWEKPNDDPDAAIEENRACDLLGLVAKGNIVLGNPQNSSWLNDVTPYMKPPFVKPYACDPTDASIGYPTVFNGNYTAQDGLQRVVSVTSRREKIDGKQVIVKTATTEPSRYYKSLVQDSILQGQYSYTITKVDAVLYNNHGIIGKVGNCDFNGSIVCRDDALIYQAHLDINWDIRLGSRSLDAMDLFIFLPVVVGDPSVVGWKEVYP
;
A
#
# COMPACT_ATOMS: atom_id res chain seq x y z
N MET A 1 -10.67 -8.07 1.93
CA MET A 1 -10.27 -6.65 1.83
C MET A 1 -9.44 -6.34 0.59
N PHE A 2 -8.55 -7.23 0.13
CA PHE A 2 -7.84 -7.01 -1.15
C PHE A 2 -8.70 -7.16 -2.40
N ASP A 3 -9.96 -7.59 -2.24
CA ASP A 3 -11.00 -7.55 -3.29
C ASP A 3 -11.40 -6.13 -3.72
N TYR A 4 -10.93 -5.09 -3.01
CA TYR A 4 -11.25 -3.69 -3.26
C TYR A 4 -10.03 -2.96 -3.84
N ALA A 5 -10.26 -2.08 -4.81
CA ALA A 5 -9.27 -1.10 -5.27
C ALA A 5 -8.82 -0.20 -4.11
N TYR A 6 -9.79 0.18 -3.27
CA TYR A 6 -9.60 1.05 -2.13
C TYR A 6 -10.45 0.56 -0.96
N PHE A 7 -9.81 0.32 0.18
CA PHE A 7 -10.44 0.00 1.45
C PHE A 7 -9.88 0.91 2.54
N VAL A 8 -10.76 1.59 3.27
CA VAL A 8 -10.40 2.40 4.43
C VAL A 8 -11.18 1.96 5.67
N ASN A 9 -10.47 1.67 6.77
CA ASN A 9 -11.09 1.30 8.04
C ASN A 9 -11.52 2.54 8.87
N ASN A 10 -12.09 3.52 8.19
CA ASN A 10 -12.63 4.76 8.75
C ASN A 10 -13.63 5.37 7.74
N PHE A 11 -13.97 6.65 7.86
CA PHE A 11 -14.69 7.38 6.81
C PHE A 11 -13.89 7.39 5.50
N GLY A 12 -14.56 7.03 4.40
CA GLY A 12 -14.00 7.09 3.06
C GLY A 12 -14.57 8.23 2.25
N TRP A 13 -13.75 8.83 1.39
CA TRP A 13 -14.22 9.89 0.52
C TRP A 13 -13.44 9.95 -0.79
N PHE A 14 -14.15 10.08 -1.90
CA PHE A 14 -13.60 10.52 -3.18
C PHE A 14 -14.15 11.91 -3.49
N LEU A 15 -13.41 12.92 -3.03
CA LEU A 15 -13.75 14.33 -3.12
C LEU A 15 -12.58 15.12 -3.72
N GLY A 16 -12.90 16.13 -4.52
CA GLY A 16 -11.91 16.96 -5.23
C GLY A 16 -11.92 16.76 -6.74
N GLY A 17 -12.73 15.81 -7.22
CA GLY A 17 -12.98 15.46 -8.60
C GLY A 17 -11.85 14.69 -9.28
N LYS A 18 -12.21 13.98 -10.35
CA LYS A 18 -11.29 13.23 -11.21
C LYS A 18 -10.49 12.14 -10.48
N ILE A 19 -11.12 11.49 -9.50
CA ILE A 19 -10.66 10.19 -9.02
C ILE A 19 -11.36 9.13 -9.88
N VAL A 20 -10.61 8.18 -10.42
CA VAL A 20 -11.17 7.01 -11.14
C VAL A 20 -10.75 5.76 -10.38
N ALA A 21 -11.70 5.07 -9.76
CA ALA A 21 -11.45 3.74 -9.24
C ALA A 21 -11.94 2.69 -10.24
N ASN A 22 -11.01 1.89 -10.74
CA ASN A 22 -11.30 0.75 -11.60
C ASN A 22 -11.32 -0.54 -10.78
N GLY A 23 -12.34 -0.63 -9.93
CA GLY A 23 -12.52 -1.70 -8.96
C GLY A 23 -13.55 -1.28 -7.92
N GLU A 24 -13.87 -2.23 -7.04
CA GLU A 24 -14.76 -1.99 -5.91
C GLU A 24 -14.09 -1.05 -4.89
N VAL A 25 -14.84 -0.15 -4.25
CA VAL A 25 -14.34 0.71 -3.17
C VAL A 25 -15.16 0.54 -1.91
N ARG A 26 -14.49 0.62 -0.76
CA ARG A 26 -15.14 0.31 0.50
C ARG A 26 -14.62 1.13 1.68
N SER A 27 -15.52 1.43 2.62
CA SER A 27 -15.16 1.91 3.95
C SER A 27 -15.84 1.12 5.07
N ASN A 28 -15.14 0.94 6.19
CA ASN A 28 -15.78 0.73 7.49
C ASN A 28 -16.09 2.10 8.11
N GLY A 29 -16.97 2.81 7.44
CA GLY A 29 -17.49 4.10 7.81
C GLY A 29 -18.53 4.55 6.80
N ASP A 30 -18.96 5.80 6.85
CA ASP A 30 -19.68 6.39 5.71
C ASP A 30 -18.69 6.54 4.54
N PHE A 31 -19.18 6.39 3.30
CA PHE A 31 -18.42 6.64 2.07
C PHE A 31 -19.13 7.71 1.24
N VAL A 32 -18.41 8.77 0.89
CA VAL A 32 -18.92 9.83 0.00
C VAL A 32 -18.15 9.89 -1.31
N VAL A 33 -18.84 10.01 -2.44
CA VAL A 33 -18.25 10.22 -3.76
C VAL A 33 -18.81 11.51 -4.36
N ASP A 34 -17.98 12.36 -4.95
CA ASP A 34 -18.48 13.53 -5.68
C ASP A 34 -19.05 13.19 -7.07
N ASN A 35 -19.68 14.16 -7.72
CA ASN A 35 -20.23 14.00 -9.07
C ASN A 35 -19.18 14.17 -10.19
N LEU A 36 -17.89 14.21 -9.86
CA LEU A 36 -16.79 14.39 -10.80
C LEU A 36 -15.86 13.17 -10.86
N SER A 37 -16.02 12.21 -9.96
CA SER A 37 -15.22 11.01 -9.83
C SER A 37 -15.96 9.79 -10.38
N TYR A 38 -15.21 8.85 -10.96
CA TYR A 38 -15.72 7.61 -11.54
C TYR A 38 -15.42 6.43 -10.61
N VAL A 39 -16.39 5.53 -10.48
CA VAL A 39 -16.21 4.24 -9.81
C VAL A 39 -16.69 3.16 -10.78
N ASN A 40 -15.74 2.53 -11.48
CA ASN A 40 -15.98 1.39 -12.38
C ASN A 40 -16.00 0.09 -11.55
N GLY A 41 -17.00 0.04 -10.66
CA GLY A 41 -17.24 -0.94 -9.61
C GLY A 41 -18.30 -0.38 -8.66
N HIS A 42 -18.54 -1.02 -7.53
CA HIS A 42 -19.50 -0.55 -6.53
C HIS A 42 -18.83 0.19 -5.36
N VAL A 43 -19.65 0.96 -4.64
CA VAL A 43 -19.25 1.69 -3.44
C VAL A 43 -19.94 1.05 -2.24
N LEU A 44 -19.15 0.55 -1.28
CA LEU A 44 -19.65 -0.15 -0.10
C LEU A 44 -19.31 0.63 1.17
N ALA A 45 -20.26 0.72 2.08
CA ALA A 45 -20.09 1.37 3.37
C ALA A 45 -20.67 0.52 4.50
N ALA A 46 -19.98 0.50 5.64
CA ALA A 46 -20.36 -0.26 6.83
C ALA A 46 -20.35 0.62 8.08
N PRO A 47 -21.21 0.32 9.08
CA PRO A 47 -21.19 1.05 10.34
C PRO A 47 -19.87 0.80 11.05
N ASN A 48 -19.45 1.79 11.84
CA ASN A 48 -18.25 1.67 12.66
C ASN A 48 -18.49 2.39 13.99
N GLU A 49 -18.56 1.62 15.06
CA GLU A 49 -18.84 2.13 16.40
C GLU A 49 -17.69 2.97 16.96
N GLU A 50 -16.45 2.71 16.56
CA GLU A 50 -15.27 3.43 17.06
C GLU A 50 -15.28 4.92 16.63
N ASN A 51 -15.76 5.18 15.41
CA ASN A 51 -15.80 6.53 14.84
C ASN A 51 -17.23 7.12 14.74
N GLY A 52 -18.25 6.35 15.15
CA GLY A 52 -19.66 6.75 15.14
C GLY A 52 -20.30 6.77 13.75
N ALA A 53 -19.70 6.10 12.76
CA ALA A 53 -20.25 6.03 11.42
C ALA A 53 -21.46 5.09 11.34
N THR A 54 -22.43 5.49 10.53
CA THR A 54 -23.64 4.71 10.27
C THR A 54 -23.49 3.69 9.15
N GLY A 55 -22.48 3.86 8.28
CA GLY A 55 -22.25 3.01 7.12
C GLY A 55 -23.01 3.44 5.88
N ARG A 56 -23.18 4.74 5.65
CA ARG A 56 -23.88 5.25 4.46
C ARG A 56 -22.92 5.43 3.29
N ALA A 57 -23.24 4.85 2.14
CA ALA A 57 -22.63 5.13 0.85
C ALA A 57 -23.52 6.11 0.07
N PHE A 58 -22.99 7.27 -0.33
CA PHE A 58 -23.78 8.28 -1.04
C PHE A 58 -22.95 9.17 -1.96
N VAL A 59 -23.62 9.78 -2.93
CA VAL A 59 -23.03 10.80 -3.82
C VAL A 59 -23.29 12.19 -3.24
N ASP A 60 -22.26 13.03 -3.19
CA ASP A 60 -22.41 14.44 -2.83
C ASP A 60 -23.27 15.17 -3.87
N GLY A 61 -24.32 15.84 -3.40
CA GLY A 61 -25.37 16.39 -4.26
C GLY A 61 -26.45 15.39 -4.72
N GLY A 62 -26.34 14.10 -4.34
CA GLY A 62 -27.31 13.05 -4.62
C GLY A 62 -27.17 12.38 -6.00
N GLY A 63 -27.90 11.28 -6.21
CA GLY A 63 -27.87 10.50 -7.44
C GLY A 63 -27.09 9.19 -7.31
N THR A 64 -26.62 8.69 -8.45
CA THR A 64 -25.80 7.46 -8.55
C THR A 64 -24.35 7.81 -8.86
N PRO A 65 -23.38 6.97 -8.46
CA PRO A 65 -21.98 7.17 -8.82
C PRO A 65 -21.82 7.21 -10.35
N ARG A 66 -20.90 8.05 -10.82
CA ARG A 66 -20.50 8.02 -12.23
C ARG A 66 -19.69 6.76 -12.49
N HIS A 67 -19.93 6.14 -13.62
CA HIS A 67 -19.27 4.94 -14.08
C HIS A 67 -19.27 4.93 -15.60
N MET A 68 -18.37 4.17 -16.20
CA MET A 68 -18.27 4.01 -17.65
C MET A 68 -19.24 2.94 -18.13
N THR A 69 -19.79 3.08 -19.34
CA THR A 69 -20.40 1.91 -20.01
C THR A 69 -19.30 0.90 -20.34
N ILE A 70 -19.65 -0.36 -20.67
CA ILE A 70 -18.65 -1.35 -21.10
C ILE A 70 -17.86 -0.84 -22.32
N ALA A 71 -18.54 -0.23 -23.29
CA ALA A 71 -17.90 0.33 -24.49
C ALA A 71 -16.91 1.47 -24.15
N ASP A 72 -17.35 2.45 -23.35
CA ASP A 72 -16.46 3.54 -22.91
C ASP A 72 -15.30 2.99 -22.09
N TYR A 73 -15.53 1.97 -21.27
CA TYR A 73 -14.49 1.33 -20.47
C TYR A 73 -13.43 0.65 -21.34
N TRP A 74 -13.81 0.01 -22.44
CA TRP A 74 -12.86 -0.55 -23.39
C TRP A 74 -12.09 0.52 -24.16
N ASP A 75 -12.76 1.61 -24.56
CA ASP A 75 -12.15 2.66 -25.38
C ASP A 75 -11.25 3.62 -24.57
N ASP A 76 -11.60 3.91 -23.32
CA ASP A 76 -10.99 4.98 -22.52
C ASP A 76 -10.01 4.46 -21.45
N THR A 77 -9.98 3.16 -21.15
CA THR A 77 -9.07 2.60 -20.13
C THR A 77 -7.88 1.86 -20.73
N GLY A 78 -6.75 1.90 -20.03
CA GLY A 78 -5.55 1.17 -20.44
C GLY A 78 -5.52 -0.29 -20.00
N ASP A 79 -4.46 -0.99 -20.39
CA ASP A 79 -4.31 -2.43 -20.12
C ASP A 79 -3.95 -2.75 -18.66
N ARG A 80 -3.61 -1.74 -17.85
CA ARG A 80 -3.37 -1.91 -16.39
C ARG A 80 -4.65 -2.10 -15.58
N VAL A 81 -5.78 -1.88 -16.22
CA VAL A 81 -7.10 -1.89 -15.60
C VAL A 81 -7.70 -3.28 -15.70
N ARG A 82 -8.40 -3.75 -14.65
CA ARG A 82 -9.08 -5.06 -14.64
C ARG A 82 -9.96 -5.27 -15.89
N PRO A 83 -10.12 -6.49 -16.41
CA PRO A 83 -11.04 -6.78 -17.51
C PRO A 83 -12.50 -6.50 -17.12
N SER A 84 -13.39 -6.41 -18.11
CA SER A 84 -14.84 -6.41 -17.90
C SER A 84 -15.39 -7.82 -17.68
N ASN A 85 -16.67 -7.93 -17.32
CA ASN A 85 -17.40 -9.19 -17.38
C ASN A 85 -18.74 -8.99 -18.12
N PRO A 86 -18.94 -9.54 -19.34
CA PRO A 86 -17.98 -10.35 -20.10
C PRO A 86 -16.72 -9.55 -20.50
N PRO A 87 -15.55 -10.20 -20.69
CA PRO A 87 -14.29 -9.53 -20.97
C PRO A 87 -14.12 -9.06 -22.42
N GLY A 88 -14.93 -9.58 -23.34
CA GLY A 88 -14.95 -9.17 -24.74
C GLY A 88 -16.35 -9.18 -25.35
N GLU A 89 -16.41 -9.39 -26.66
CA GLU A 89 -17.66 -9.33 -27.43
C GLU A 89 -18.51 -10.61 -27.27
N ASP A 90 -17.92 -11.72 -26.86
CA ASP A 90 -18.64 -12.98 -26.59
C ASP A 90 -19.34 -12.92 -25.22
N PRO A 91 -20.69 -12.87 -25.19
CA PRO A 91 -21.44 -12.76 -23.93
C PRO A 91 -21.44 -14.06 -23.11
N ASP A 92 -20.98 -15.18 -23.67
CA ASP A 92 -20.90 -16.47 -22.97
C ASP A 92 -19.57 -16.66 -22.23
N VAL A 93 -18.62 -15.73 -22.40
CA VAL A 93 -17.32 -15.74 -21.71
C VAL A 93 -17.41 -14.95 -20.42
N ASP A 94 -17.18 -15.62 -19.29
CA ASP A 94 -17.12 -15.01 -17.97
C ASP A 94 -15.67 -14.69 -17.55
N TYR A 95 -15.47 -13.50 -16.98
CA TYR A 95 -14.28 -13.13 -16.23
C TYR A 95 -14.69 -12.75 -14.80
N PRO A 96 -14.74 -13.71 -13.86
CA PRO A 96 -15.17 -13.44 -12.49
C PRO A 96 -14.43 -12.26 -11.86
N MET A 97 -15.16 -11.38 -11.17
CA MET A 97 -14.66 -10.11 -10.60
C MET A 97 -14.27 -9.03 -11.62
N GLY A 98 -14.49 -9.27 -12.91
CA GLY A 98 -14.42 -8.24 -13.96
C GLY A 98 -15.48 -7.15 -13.79
N TYR A 99 -15.25 -6.00 -14.41
CA TYR A 99 -16.17 -4.86 -14.37
C TYR A 99 -17.46 -5.14 -15.16
N ALA A 100 -18.62 -5.04 -14.49
CA ALA A 100 -19.92 -5.35 -15.08
C ALA A 100 -20.62 -4.16 -15.77
N GLY A 101 -19.95 -3.01 -15.93
CA GLY A 101 -20.58 -1.84 -16.57
C GLY A 101 -21.54 -1.06 -15.67
N GLU A 102 -21.48 -1.28 -14.36
CA GLU A 102 -22.39 -0.68 -13.39
C GLU A 102 -21.69 -0.21 -12.11
N SER A 103 -22.32 0.75 -11.42
CA SER A 103 -21.91 1.20 -10.09
C SER A 103 -23.11 1.42 -9.18
N ILE A 104 -23.08 0.75 -8.02
CA ILE A 104 -24.19 0.71 -7.08
C ILE A 104 -23.67 1.15 -5.71
N LEU A 105 -24.51 1.88 -4.97
CA LEU A 105 -24.24 2.28 -3.59
C LEU A 105 -24.81 1.23 -2.64
N TYR A 106 -23.93 0.54 -1.91
CA TYR A 106 -24.31 -0.42 -0.87
C TYR A 106 -24.04 0.17 0.51
N SER A 107 -25.09 0.71 1.13
CA SER A 107 -25.03 1.18 2.52
C SER A 107 -25.31 0.04 3.50
N TYR A 108 -24.90 0.24 4.75
CA TYR A 108 -25.20 -0.62 5.90
C TYR A 108 -24.74 -2.07 5.73
N GLN A 109 -23.61 -2.24 5.05
CA GLN A 109 -22.95 -3.54 4.93
C GLN A 109 -22.33 -3.94 6.28
N ASP A 110 -22.11 -5.22 6.51
CA ASP A 110 -21.38 -5.66 7.70
C ASP A 110 -19.92 -5.18 7.63
N PRO A 111 -19.33 -4.64 8.71
CA PRO A 111 -17.94 -4.19 8.71
C PRO A 111 -16.99 -5.36 8.45
N LEU A 112 -15.93 -5.10 7.67
CA LEU A 112 -14.90 -6.12 7.41
C LEU A 112 -13.77 -5.99 8.41
N GLU A 113 -13.32 -7.09 8.97
CA GLU A 113 -12.14 -7.08 9.83
C GLU A 113 -10.89 -6.75 9.01
N MET A 114 -10.11 -5.80 9.51
CA MET A 114 -8.81 -5.43 8.98
C MET A 114 -7.70 -6.17 9.75
N PRO A 115 -6.93 -7.10 9.12
CA PRO A 115 -5.88 -7.86 9.78
C PRO A 115 -4.86 -6.95 10.46
N PHE A 116 -4.83 -6.95 11.78
CA PHE A 116 -3.87 -6.11 12.45
C PHE A 116 -2.43 -6.67 12.32
N LEU A 117 -1.47 -5.88 11.84
CA LEU A 117 -0.05 -6.24 11.91
C LEU A 117 0.47 -6.08 13.35
N GLY A 118 0.32 -7.13 14.14
CA GLY A 118 0.80 -7.22 15.51
C GLY A 118 2.30 -7.45 15.63
N ASP A 119 2.67 -8.42 16.44
CA ASP A 119 4.04 -8.93 16.46
C ASP A 119 4.39 -9.48 15.06
N LEU A 120 5.55 -9.09 14.54
CA LEU A 120 6.00 -9.51 13.21
C LEU A 120 6.60 -10.91 13.19
N GLN A 121 6.69 -11.62 14.33
CA GLN A 121 7.28 -12.95 14.38
C GLN A 121 6.65 -13.93 13.37
N LEU A 122 5.33 -13.90 13.21
CA LEU A 122 4.63 -14.71 12.20
C LEU A 122 5.19 -14.47 10.79
N TYR A 123 5.41 -13.21 10.43
CA TYR A 123 5.91 -12.82 9.11
C TYR A 123 7.41 -13.09 8.96
N LYS A 124 8.18 -13.03 10.06
CA LYS A 124 9.60 -13.44 10.07
C LYS A 124 9.74 -14.94 9.81
N ASP A 125 8.90 -15.75 10.46
CA ASP A 125 8.86 -17.20 10.27
C ASP A 125 8.42 -17.55 8.83
N LEU A 126 7.42 -16.83 8.31
CA LEU A 126 6.96 -16.95 6.91
C LEU A 126 8.07 -16.60 5.91
N ALA A 127 8.78 -15.49 6.13
CA ALA A 127 9.92 -15.07 5.31
C ALA A 127 11.03 -16.13 5.28
N ALA A 128 11.41 -16.67 6.44
CA ALA A 128 12.41 -17.72 6.54
C ALA A 128 11.95 -19.03 5.87
N ALA A 129 10.68 -19.43 6.07
CA ALA A 129 10.14 -20.67 5.52
C ALA A 129 10.07 -20.66 3.98
N HIS A 130 9.86 -19.48 3.39
CA HIS A 130 9.78 -19.30 1.93
C HIS A 130 11.09 -18.81 1.31
N GLY A 131 12.16 -18.65 2.10
CA GLY A 131 13.46 -18.17 1.62
C GLY A 131 13.37 -16.78 0.98
N GLY A 132 12.53 -15.91 1.51
CA GLY A 132 12.23 -14.64 0.88
C GLY A 132 13.42 -13.70 0.85
N THR A 133 13.62 -12.99 -0.26
CA THR A 133 14.77 -12.09 -0.43
C THR A 133 14.38 -10.77 -1.09
N VAL A 134 15.19 -9.74 -0.80
CA VAL A 134 15.29 -8.53 -1.62
C VAL A 134 16.72 -8.42 -2.09
N SER A 135 16.91 -8.28 -3.40
CA SER A 135 18.23 -8.10 -4.00
C SER A 135 18.26 -6.95 -5.00
N GLN A 136 19.45 -6.42 -5.25
CA GLN A 136 19.67 -5.41 -6.27
C GLN A 136 21.08 -5.53 -6.83
N ALA A 137 21.22 -5.44 -8.16
CA ALA A 137 22.51 -5.57 -8.85
C ALA A 137 23.29 -6.87 -8.51
N GLY A 138 22.57 -7.95 -8.20
CA GLY A 138 23.14 -9.25 -7.82
C GLY A 138 23.50 -9.41 -6.35
N GLU A 139 23.37 -8.35 -5.53
CA GLU A 139 23.63 -8.39 -4.10
C GLU A 139 22.33 -8.61 -3.32
N THR A 140 22.32 -9.55 -2.38
CA THR A 140 21.18 -9.76 -1.47
C THR A 140 21.23 -8.71 -0.37
N LEU A 141 20.21 -7.86 -0.32
CA LEU A 141 20.08 -6.77 0.66
C LEU A 141 19.28 -7.20 1.89
N VAL A 142 18.30 -8.09 1.69
CA VAL A 142 17.50 -8.71 2.76
C VAL A 142 17.41 -10.20 2.50
N ASP A 143 17.72 -10.99 3.52
CA ASP A 143 17.58 -12.45 3.55
C ASP A 143 16.61 -12.80 4.68
N ALA A 144 15.35 -13.01 4.31
CA ALA A 144 14.15 -13.13 5.15
C ALA A 144 13.87 -11.93 6.08
N VAL A 145 14.82 -11.51 6.90
CA VAL A 145 14.68 -10.46 7.90
C VAL A 145 15.87 -9.49 7.84
N PHE A 146 15.58 -8.19 7.88
CA PHE A 146 16.57 -7.13 7.99
C PHE A 146 16.44 -6.40 9.34
N ASP A 147 17.46 -6.55 10.19
CA ASP A 147 17.64 -5.89 11.49
C ASP A 147 19.00 -5.16 11.61
N GLY A 148 19.70 -5.05 10.48
CA GLY A 148 21.09 -4.61 10.37
C GLY A 148 21.32 -3.11 10.60
N THR A 149 22.56 -2.68 10.40
CA THR A 149 22.91 -1.25 10.45
C THR A 149 22.12 -0.46 9.41
N GLY A 150 21.56 0.68 9.84
CA GLY A 150 20.77 1.55 8.99
C GLY A 150 21.58 2.32 7.93
N PRO A 151 20.92 3.08 7.05
CA PRO A 151 21.57 3.78 5.94
C PRO A 151 22.61 4.84 6.38
N SER A 152 22.55 5.32 7.62
CA SER A 152 23.57 6.21 8.20
C SER A 152 24.95 5.55 8.33
N ASP A 153 25.02 4.21 8.28
CA ASP A 153 26.22 3.42 8.53
C ASP A 153 26.86 3.74 9.90
N VAL A 154 26.01 4.00 10.90
CA VAL A 154 26.39 4.20 12.30
C VAL A 154 25.72 3.11 13.14
N GLU A 155 26.55 2.32 13.84
CA GLU A 155 26.07 1.23 14.68
C GLU A 155 25.10 1.74 15.76
N ASN A 156 23.94 1.08 15.88
CA ASN A 156 22.88 1.42 16.84
C ASN A 156 22.35 2.86 16.75
N ALA A 157 22.57 3.56 15.64
CA ALA A 157 21.85 4.80 15.35
C ALA A 157 20.34 4.54 15.21
N PRO A 158 19.48 5.56 15.38
CA PRO A 158 18.05 5.35 15.33
C PRO A 158 17.49 4.76 14.02
N ASP A 159 18.24 4.81 12.92
CA ASP A 159 17.87 4.19 11.66
C ASP A 159 18.31 2.72 11.54
N LYS A 160 18.88 2.10 12.58
CA LYS A 160 19.12 0.65 12.63
C LYS A 160 17.83 -0.12 12.30
N GLY A 161 17.94 -1.13 11.45
CA GLY A 161 16.82 -1.91 10.94
C GLY A 161 15.99 -1.20 9.87
N CYS A 162 16.37 0.02 9.45
CA CYS A 162 15.79 0.68 8.28
C CYS A 162 16.57 0.33 7.02
N ILE A 163 15.91 0.30 5.88
CA ILE A 163 16.54 0.06 4.58
C ILE A 163 16.10 1.09 3.54
N THR A 164 16.99 1.40 2.62
CA THR A 164 16.70 2.22 1.43
C THR A 164 16.84 1.35 0.18
N LEU A 165 15.80 1.33 -0.65
CA LEU A 165 15.71 0.55 -1.88
C LEU A 165 15.43 1.50 -3.04
N PHE A 166 16.45 1.78 -3.87
CA PHE A 166 16.34 2.72 -4.98
C PHE A 166 16.64 2.02 -6.30
N GLY A 167 15.59 1.49 -6.94
CA GLY A 167 15.67 0.73 -8.16
C GLY A 167 15.96 1.60 -9.38
N THR A 168 16.78 1.12 -10.30
CA THR A 168 16.89 1.71 -11.65
C THR A 168 16.45 0.68 -12.68
N LYS A 169 16.15 1.10 -13.91
CA LYS A 169 15.74 0.15 -14.95
C LYS A 169 16.81 -0.94 -15.21
N GLN A 170 18.09 -0.60 -15.06
CA GLN A 170 19.20 -1.54 -15.23
C GLN A 170 19.42 -2.42 -14.01
N ASN A 171 19.20 -1.87 -12.82
CA ASN A 171 19.34 -2.57 -11.54
C ASN A 171 18.03 -2.39 -10.75
N PRO A 172 16.95 -3.09 -11.14
CA PRO A 172 15.69 -3.01 -10.41
C PRO A 172 15.85 -3.63 -9.03
N ILE A 173 14.95 -3.27 -8.12
CA ILE A 173 14.77 -3.98 -6.86
C ILE A 173 14.10 -5.31 -7.23
N VAL A 174 14.77 -6.42 -6.92
CA VAL A 174 14.23 -7.76 -7.16
C VAL A 174 13.62 -8.27 -5.86
N ILE A 175 12.33 -8.56 -5.86
CA ILE A 175 11.59 -9.17 -4.74
C ILE A 175 11.28 -10.63 -5.09
N ASP A 176 11.59 -11.53 -4.17
CA ASP A 176 11.26 -12.95 -4.28
C ASP A 176 10.70 -13.43 -2.93
N GLY A 177 9.38 -13.58 -2.85
CA GLY A 177 8.70 -14.00 -1.63
C GLY A 177 8.59 -12.92 -0.54
N PRO A 178 8.22 -13.28 0.69
CA PRO A 178 8.02 -12.34 1.79
C PRO A 178 9.33 -12.01 2.50
N VAL A 179 9.53 -10.73 2.84
CA VAL A 179 10.62 -10.29 3.72
C VAL A 179 10.13 -9.35 4.81
N VAL A 180 10.85 -9.29 5.93
CA VAL A 180 10.59 -8.37 7.03
C VAL A 180 11.74 -7.39 7.20
N VAL A 181 11.43 -6.11 7.29
CA VAL A 181 12.36 -5.04 7.66
C VAL A 181 11.94 -4.51 9.01
N GLU A 182 12.80 -4.55 10.03
CA GLU A 182 12.39 -4.27 11.41
C GLU A 182 11.89 -2.84 11.64
N ARG A 183 12.32 -1.88 10.84
CA ARG A 183 11.93 -0.47 10.96
C ARG A 183 11.37 0.08 9.64
N ASP A 184 11.92 1.17 9.15
CA ASP A 184 11.40 1.86 7.97
C ASP A 184 11.95 1.25 6.69
N VAL A 185 11.08 1.14 5.69
CA VAL A 185 11.47 0.88 4.30
C VAL A 185 11.32 2.19 3.54
N VAL A 186 12.39 2.66 2.88
CA VAL A 186 12.32 3.80 1.97
C VAL A 186 12.54 3.31 0.55
N ILE A 187 11.56 3.49 -0.33
CA ILE A 187 11.54 2.86 -1.65
C ILE A 187 11.21 3.85 -2.78
N SER A 188 11.88 3.67 -3.91
CA SER A 188 11.52 4.26 -5.21
C SER A 188 12.17 3.50 -6.36
N GLY A 189 11.69 3.75 -7.57
CA GLY A 189 12.26 3.24 -8.81
C GLY A 189 11.62 1.97 -9.34
N TYR A 190 12.41 1.18 -10.06
CA TYR A 190 11.94 -0.03 -10.75
C TYR A 190 11.99 -1.25 -9.83
N VAL A 191 10.94 -2.06 -9.85
CA VAL A 191 10.80 -3.31 -9.09
C VAL A 191 10.47 -4.45 -10.03
N THR A 192 10.99 -5.65 -9.76
CA THR A 192 10.62 -6.88 -10.48
C THR A 192 10.54 -8.08 -9.56
N GLY A 193 9.81 -9.12 -9.98
CA GLY A 193 9.52 -10.30 -9.19
C GLY A 193 8.22 -10.18 -8.41
N GLN A 194 7.98 -11.13 -7.52
CA GLN A 194 6.73 -11.25 -6.77
C GLN A 194 7.01 -11.46 -5.29
N GLY A 195 6.39 -10.65 -4.43
CA GLY A 195 6.53 -10.82 -3.00
C GLY A 195 6.04 -9.62 -2.19
N THR A 196 6.25 -9.69 -0.87
CA THR A 196 5.76 -8.68 0.07
C THR A 196 6.86 -8.24 1.01
N ILE A 197 7.00 -6.92 1.18
CA ILE A 197 7.88 -6.31 2.18
C ILE A 197 7.04 -5.86 3.38
N TYR A 198 7.31 -6.45 4.53
CA TYR A 198 6.74 -6.10 5.82
C TYR A 198 7.65 -5.11 6.57
N ALA A 199 7.26 -3.85 6.66
CA ALA A 199 7.95 -2.85 7.45
C ALA A 199 7.43 -2.83 8.89
N GLY A 200 8.32 -3.01 9.86
CA GLY A 200 8.02 -2.95 11.29
C GLY A 200 7.69 -1.56 11.80
N ARG A 201 7.95 -0.52 11.00
CA ARG A 201 7.44 0.83 11.22
C ARG A 201 6.78 1.37 9.96
N ASN A 202 7.42 2.27 9.20
CA ASN A 202 6.77 2.92 8.07
C ASN A 202 7.32 2.42 6.73
N VAL A 203 6.52 2.51 5.68
CA VAL A 203 7.01 2.51 4.30
C VAL A 203 6.97 3.94 3.78
N HIS A 204 8.07 4.40 3.17
CA HIS A 204 8.20 5.70 2.56
C HIS A 204 8.37 5.53 1.05
N ILE A 205 7.35 5.87 0.28
CA ILE A 205 7.40 5.89 -1.18
C ILE A 205 7.81 7.31 -1.60
N ILE A 206 9.08 7.48 -1.96
CA ILE A 206 9.66 8.82 -2.17
C ILE A 206 9.73 9.23 -3.65
N GLY A 207 9.40 8.31 -4.55
CA GLY A 207 9.34 8.51 -6.00
C GLY A 207 8.41 7.48 -6.63
N ASP A 208 8.38 7.44 -7.96
CA ASP A 208 7.59 6.42 -8.67
C ASP A 208 8.06 5.02 -8.28
N VAL A 209 7.12 4.10 -8.09
CA VAL A 209 7.39 2.66 -8.00
C VAL A 209 6.80 2.04 -9.26
N THR A 210 7.63 1.39 -10.04
CA THR A 210 7.24 0.91 -11.38
C THR A 210 7.66 -0.54 -11.57
N TYR A 211 6.72 -1.39 -11.99
CA TYR A 211 7.02 -2.76 -12.39
C TYR A 211 7.87 -2.78 -13.66
N VAL A 212 8.83 -3.69 -13.73
CA VAL A 212 9.60 -3.96 -14.95
C VAL A 212 8.77 -4.77 -15.94
N ASN A 213 8.04 -5.75 -15.43
CA ASN A 213 7.13 -6.66 -16.13
C ASN A 213 5.70 -6.54 -15.56
N PRO A 214 4.99 -5.43 -15.80
CA PRO A 214 3.63 -5.24 -15.31
C PRO A 214 2.64 -6.26 -15.90
N PRO A 215 1.58 -6.71 -15.18
CA PRO A 215 0.47 -7.40 -15.83
C PRO A 215 -0.30 -6.47 -16.78
N ALA A 216 -0.97 -7.06 -17.77
CA ALA A 216 -1.79 -6.36 -18.73
C ALA A 216 -3.03 -7.19 -19.08
N TRP A 217 -4.18 -6.52 -19.19
CA TRP A 217 -5.44 -7.11 -19.62
C TRP A 217 -5.96 -6.30 -20.82
N GLU A 218 -5.64 -6.77 -22.03
CA GLU A 218 -6.16 -6.18 -23.26
C GLU A 218 -7.69 -6.21 -23.29
N LYS A 219 -8.32 -5.20 -23.89
CA LYS A 219 -9.78 -5.06 -23.98
C LYS A 219 -10.19 -4.64 -25.40
N PRO A 220 -11.27 -5.21 -25.96
CA PRO A 220 -11.97 -6.41 -25.50
C PRO A 220 -11.09 -7.67 -25.64
N ASN A 221 -11.32 -8.69 -24.80
CA ASN A 221 -10.61 -9.97 -24.90
C ASN A 221 -11.54 -11.16 -24.62
N ASP A 222 -11.78 -11.98 -25.65
CA ASP A 222 -12.60 -13.20 -25.58
C ASP A 222 -11.78 -14.47 -25.23
N ASP A 223 -10.48 -14.35 -24.95
CA ASP A 223 -9.58 -15.41 -24.48
C ASP A 223 -8.97 -15.05 -23.10
N PRO A 224 -9.77 -15.13 -22.02
CA PRO A 224 -9.30 -14.81 -20.68
C PRO A 224 -8.22 -15.78 -20.17
N ASP A 225 -8.23 -17.04 -20.60
CA ASP A 225 -7.25 -18.05 -20.17
C ASP A 225 -5.83 -17.71 -20.62
N ALA A 226 -5.67 -17.18 -21.84
CA ALA A 226 -4.39 -16.69 -22.33
C ALA A 226 -3.89 -15.50 -21.48
N ALA A 227 -4.75 -14.52 -21.20
CA ALA A 227 -4.39 -13.37 -20.38
C ALA A 227 -4.01 -13.77 -18.95
N ILE A 228 -4.72 -14.74 -18.36
CA ILE A 228 -4.38 -15.27 -17.03
C ILE A 228 -2.97 -15.85 -17.05
N GLU A 229 -2.66 -16.73 -18.01
CA GLU A 229 -1.36 -17.40 -18.08
C GLU A 229 -0.20 -16.40 -18.29
N GLU A 230 -0.38 -15.40 -19.15
CA GLU A 230 0.63 -14.35 -19.37
C GLU A 230 0.90 -13.54 -18.09
N ASN A 231 -0.15 -13.23 -17.32
CA ASN A 231 -0.05 -12.41 -16.11
C ASN A 231 0.48 -13.15 -14.88
N ARG A 232 0.56 -14.49 -14.90
CA ARG A 232 1.06 -15.30 -13.78
C ARG A 232 2.50 -14.98 -13.41
N ALA A 233 3.35 -14.68 -14.39
CA ALA A 233 4.76 -14.37 -14.19
C ALA A 233 5.05 -12.86 -14.04
N CYS A 234 4.02 -12.01 -14.16
CA CYS A 234 4.17 -10.57 -14.07
C CYS A 234 4.43 -10.11 -12.64
N ASP A 235 5.15 -9.00 -12.49
CA ASP A 235 5.57 -8.45 -11.22
C ASP A 235 4.39 -8.16 -10.29
N LEU A 236 4.59 -8.36 -8.99
CA LEU A 236 3.59 -8.02 -7.96
C LEU A 236 4.27 -7.75 -6.62
N LEU A 237 4.18 -6.51 -6.16
CA LEU A 237 4.79 -6.05 -4.91
C LEU A 237 3.70 -5.76 -3.87
N GLY A 238 3.81 -6.40 -2.71
CA GLY A 238 3.14 -5.97 -1.48
C GLY A 238 4.03 -5.05 -0.65
N LEU A 239 3.52 -3.87 -0.29
CA LEU A 239 4.14 -2.95 0.67
C LEU A 239 3.24 -2.84 1.89
N VAL A 240 3.69 -3.41 3.00
CA VAL A 240 2.90 -3.58 4.20
C VAL A 240 3.59 -2.89 5.37
N ALA A 241 2.94 -1.92 5.99
CA ALA A 241 3.47 -1.15 7.10
C ALA A 241 2.71 -1.43 8.40
N LYS A 242 3.44 -1.77 9.47
CA LYS A 242 2.88 -1.74 10.82
C LYS A 242 2.47 -0.33 11.23
N GLY A 243 3.22 0.66 10.77
CA GLY A 243 2.99 2.10 10.94
C GLY A 243 2.15 2.68 9.80
N ASN A 244 2.75 3.63 9.09
CA ASN A 244 2.15 4.40 8.01
C ASN A 244 2.80 4.08 6.67
N ILE A 245 2.06 4.32 5.58
CA ILE A 245 2.65 4.48 4.25
C ILE A 245 2.69 5.97 3.94
N VAL A 246 3.89 6.50 3.70
CA VAL A 246 4.12 7.93 3.49
C VAL A 246 4.60 8.18 2.06
N LEU A 247 3.87 8.99 1.30
CA LEU A 247 4.14 9.26 -0.11
C LEU A 247 4.65 10.70 -0.34
N GLY A 248 5.73 10.81 -1.10
CA GLY A 248 6.35 12.08 -1.47
C GLY A 248 7.36 12.57 -0.45
N ASN A 249 7.61 13.89 -0.44
CA ASN A 249 8.67 14.50 0.36
C ASN A 249 8.12 15.26 1.58
N PRO A 250 8.17 14.69 2.79
CA PRO A 250 7.68 15.34 4.02
C PRO A 250 8.54 16.51 4.51
N GLN A 251 9.67 16.82 3.85
CA GLN A 251 10.48 18.02 4.12
C GLN A 251 10.08 19.20 3.23
N ASN A 252 9.29 18.97 2.19
CA ASN A 252 8.84 20.03 1.29
C ASN A 252 7.71 20.84 1.94
N SER A 253 7.82 22.18 1.89
CA SER A 253 6.83 23.07 2.51
C SER A 253 5.45 23.01 1.85
N SER A 254 5.36 22.81 0.54
CA SER A 254 4.07 22.59 -0.14
C SER A 254 3.44 21.28 0.30
N TRP A 255 4.23 20.19 0.38
CA TRP A 255 3.74 18.92 0.91
C TRP A 255 3.18 19.11 2.32
N LEU A 256 3.93 19.76 3.21
CA LEU A 256 3.50 20.00 4.59
C LEU A 256 2.21 20.82 4.65
N ASN A 257 2.10 21.88 3.86
CA ASN A 257 0.91 22.74 3.86
C ASN A 257 -0.35 22.00 3.38
N ASP A 258 -0.21 21.16 2.36
CA ASP A 258 -1.34 20.49 1.72
C ASP A 258 -1.80 19.26 2.50
N VAL A 259 -0.85 18.49 3.06
CA VAL A 259 -1.12 17.18 3.69
C VAL A 259 -1.42 17.31 5.18
N THR A 260 -0.72 18.20 5.91
CA THR A 260 -0.85 18.35 7.38
C THR A 260 -2.30 18.56 7.88
N PRO A 261 -3.18 19.31 7.19
CA PRO A 261 -4.56 19.49 7.63
C PRO A 261 -5.34 18.16 7.77
N TYR A 262 -5.06 17.20 6.89
CA TYR A 262 -5.75 15.91 6.83
C TYR A 262 -5.14 14.84 7.74
N MET A 263 -3.94 15.09 8.27
CA MET A 263 -3.23 14.22 9.21
C MET A 263 -3.68 14.39 10.68
N LYS A 264 -4.78 15.11 10.92
CA LYS A 264 -5.22 15.59 12.23
C LYS A 264 -6.74 15.52 12.36
N PRO A 265 -7.29 15.57 13.58
CA PRO A 265 -8.71 15.81 13.76
C PRO A 265 -9.15 17.13 13.08
N PRO A 266 -10.37 17.18 12.50
CA PRO A 266 -11.42 16.18 12.61
C PRO A 266 -11.39 15.08 11.54
N PHE A 267 -10.46 15.12 10.58
CA PHE A 267 -10.37 14.18 9.46
C PHE A 267 -9.95 12.79 9.92
N VAL A 268 -9.00 12.75 10.85
CA VAL A 268 -8.61 11.54 11.56
C VAL A 268 -9.33 11.49 12.91
N LYS A 269 -9.88 10.33 13.25
CA LYS A 269 -10.55 10.11 14.53
C LYS A 269 -9.64 9.38 15.52
N PRO A 270 -9.84 9.58 16.84
CA PRO A 270 -9.19 8.73 17.82
C PRO A 270 -9.63 7.27 17.69
N TYR A 271 -8.72 6.34 17.96
CA TYR A 271 -9.02 4.91 17.95
C TYR A 271 -8.09 4.12 18.87
N ALA A 272 -8.50 2.91 19.23
CA ALA A 272 -7.67 2.00 20.01
C ALA A 272 -6.55 1.42 19.16
N CYS A 273 -5.32 1.46 19.68
CA CYS A 273 -4.18 0.79 19.08
C CYS A 273 -3.89 -0.51 19.81
N ASP A 274 -3.33 -1.45 19.07
CA ASP A 274 -2.83 -2.68 19.67
C ASP A 274 -1.60 -2.40 20.55
N PRO A 275 -1.45 -3.10 21.69
CA PRO A 275 -0.30 -2.90 22.58
C PRO A 275 1.07 -3.08 21.90
N THR A 276 1.15 -3.87 20.82
CA THR A 276 2.42 -4.09 20.10
C THR A 276 2.88 -2.86 19.31
N ASP A 277 2.01 -1.87 19.05
CA ASP A 277 2.38 -0.60 18.40
C ASP A 277 3.09 0.38 19.35
N ALA A 278 3.09 0.11 20.67
CA ALA A 278 3.86 0.92 21.61
C ALA A 278 5.35 0.98 21.23
N SER A 279 5.87 -0.07 20.57
CA SER A 279 7.25 -0.15 20.07
C SER A 279 7.57 0.84 18.95
N ILE A 280 6.53 1.34 18.25
CA ILE A 280 6.63 2.35 17.19
C ILE A 280 5.98 3.68 17.56
N GLY A 281 5.67 3.87 18.86
CA GLY A 281 5.29 5.16 19.42
C GLY A 281 3.79 5.37 19.64
N TYR A 282 2.94 4.45 19.16
CA TYR A 282 1.50 4.65 19.32
C TYR A 282 1.07 4.34 20.76
N PRO A 283 0.31 5.25 21.40
CA PRO A 283 -0.30 5.00 22.69
C PRO A 283 -1.45 3.98 22.57
N THR A 284 -1.98 3.51 23.69
CA THR A 284 -3.16 2.62 23.72
C THR A 284 -4.39 3.20 23.00
N VAL A 285 -4.51 4.53 23.00
CA VAL A 285 -5.52 5.26 22.22
C VAL A 285 -4.81 6.36 21.46
N PHE A 286 -4.68 6.20 20.14
CA PHE A 286 -4.18 7.25 19.28
C PHE A 286 -5.21 8.38 19.19
N ASN A 287 -4.76 9.63 19.27
CA ASN A 287 -5.65 10.79 19.27
C ASN A 287 -5.96 11.34 17.88
N GLY A 288 -5.50 10.66 16.83
CA GLY A 288 -5.68 11.07 15.44
C GLY A 288 -4.68 12.12 14.94
N ASN A 289 -3.61 12.44 15.67
CA ASN A 289 -2.64 13.46 15.25
C ASN A 289 -1.31 12.83 14.81
N TYR A 290 -1.19 12.54 13.52
CA TYR A 290 0.04 11.97 12.94
C TYR A 290 1.22 12.94 12.95
N THR A 291 1.01 14.24 13.17
CA THR A 291 2.11 15.22 13.27
C THR A 291 2.77 15.30 14.64
N ALA A 292 2.22 14.60 15.63
CA ALA A 292 2.82 14.52 16.94
C ALA A 292 4.14 13.73 16.91
N GLN A 293 4.96 13.92 17.95
CA GLN A 293 6.13 13.08 18.16
C GLN A 293 5.68 11.66 18.48
N ASP A 294 6.38 10.68 17.92
CA ASP A 294 6.17 9.24 18.12
C ASP A 294 7.03 8.69 19.27
N GLY A 295 7.75 9.55 20.01
CA GLY A 295 8.66 9.14 21.08
C GLY A 295 9.97 8.49 20.59
N LEU A 296 10.16 8.33 19.28
CA LEU A 296 11.40 7.83 18.69
C LEU A 296 12.36 8.98 18.36
N GLN A 297 13.59 8.61 18.00
CA GLN A 297 14.57 9.54 17.44
C GLN A 297 14.82 9.19 15.98
N ARG A 298 15.20 10.16 15.15
CA ARG A 298 15.68 9.96 13.78
C ARG A 298 17.09 10.51 13.60
N VAL A 299 17.81 10.01 12.60
CA VAL A 299 19.14 10.54 12.25
C VAL A 299 18.98 11.85 11.47
N VAL A 300 19.76 12.87 11.84
CA VAL A 300 19.78 14.18 11.15
C VAL A 300 21.05 14.37 10.35
N SER A 301 22.19 13.94 10.91
CA SER A 301 23.48 14.03 10.24
C SER A 301 24.46 13.03 10.85
N VAL A 302 25.47 12.65 10.07
CA VAL A 302 26.60 11.84 10.52
C VAL A 302 27.87 12.67 10.40
N THR A 303 28.62 12.75 11.49
CA THR A 303 29.99 13.30 11.49
C THR A 303 30.99 12.17 11.58
N SER A 304 32.17 12.36 10.99
CA SER A 304 33.26 11.39 11.03
C SER A 304 34.52 12.05 11.55
N ARG A 305 35.22 11.39 12.47
CA ARG A 305 36.53 11.83 12.96
C ARG A 305 37.52 10.68 12.99
N ARG A 306 38.80 10.99 12.84
CA ARG A 306 39.88 10.01 12.98
C ARG A 306 40.29 9.91 14.43
N GLU A 307 40.27 8.71 14.97
CA GLU A 307 40.74 8.40 16.31
C GLU A 307 41.83 7.33 16.27
N LYS A 308 42.67 7.29 17.30
CA LYS A 308 43.68 6.24 17.48
C LYS A 308 43.19 5.28 18.56
N ILE A 309 42.74 4.10 18.15
CA ILE A 309 42.28 3.02 19.04
C ILE A 309 43.29 1.88 18.91
N ASP A 310 43.87 1.43 20.03
CA ASP A 310 44.89 0.38 20.09
C ASP A 310 46.06 0.57 19.10
N GLY A 311 46.51 1.82 18.96
CA GLY A 311 47.63 2.15 18.08
C GLY A 311 47.26 2.31 16.59
N LYS A 312 46.05 1.93 16.18
CA LYS A 312 45.57 2.01 14.79
C LYS A 312 44.69 3.24 14.57
N GLN A 313 44.82 3.88 13.41
CA GLN A 313 43.88 4.93 13.00
C GLN A 313 42.56 4.28 12.58
N VAL A 314 41.46 4.71 13.21
CA VAL A 314 40.10 4.25 12.93
C VAL A 314 39.24 5.48 12.62
N ILE A 315 38.30 5.34 11.70
CA ILE A 315 37.27 6.35 11.45
C ILE A 315 36.11 6.06 12.38
N VAL A 316 35.80 6.98 13.28
CA VAL A 316 34.64 6.91 14.17
C VAL A 316 33.56 7.79 13.59
N LYS A 317 32.39 7.20 13.36
CA LYS A 317 31.18 7.91 12.92
C LYS A 317 30.27 8.18 14.11
N THR A 318 29.58 9.32 14.10
CA THR A 318 28.64 9.69 15.15
C THR A 318 27.42 10.33 14.53
N ALA A 319 26.25 9.76 14.83
CA ALA A 319 24.96 10.29 14.41
C ALA A 319 24.49 11.40 15.38
N THR A 320 24.06 12.52 14.83
CA THR A 320 23.24 13.51 15.54
C THR A 320 21.79 13.19 15.28
N THR A 321 20.94 13.29 16.31
CA THR A 321 19.56 12.84 16.27
C THR A 321 18.57 13.92 16.69
N GLU A 322 17.32 13.77 16.27
CA GLU A 322 16.20 14.61 16.70
C GLU A 322 14.95 13.77 16.98
N PRO A 323 13.97 14.28 17.75
CA PRO A 323 12.69 13.60 17.92
C PRO A 323 11.97 13.39 16.58
N SER A 324 11.54 12.14 16.36
CA SER A 324 10.77 11.73 15.18
C SER A 324 9.28 12.11 15.32
N ARG A 325 8.52 11.81 14.27
CA ARG A 325 7.05 11.93 14.17
C ARG A 325 6.54 10.72 13.42
N TYR A 326 5.26 10.38 13.61
CA TYR A 326 4.66 9.20 13.00
C TYR A 326 4.88 9.10 11.48
N TYR A 327 4.86 10.23 10.76
CA TYR A 327 5.04 10.27 9.30
C TYR A 327 6.50 10.48 8.84
N LYS A 328 7.46 10.69 9.74
CA LYS A 328 8.87 10.96 9.35
C LYS A 328 9.66 9.66 9.29
N SER A 329 10.55 9.56 8.29
CA SER A 329 11.52 8.47 8.23
C SER A 329 12.60 8.63 9.30
N LEU A 330 13.05 7.52 9.88
CA LEU A 330 14.20 7.48 10.79
C LEU A 330 15.53 7.72 10.05
N VAL A 331 15.53 7.54 8.72
CA VAL A 331 16.67 7.75 7.82
C VAL A 331 16.98 9.25 7.68
N GLN A 332 18.27 9.58 7.60
CA GLN A 332 18.73 10.97 7.44
C GLN A 332 18.33 11.56 6.08
N ASP A 333 17.88 12.82 6.10
CA ASP A 333 17.35 13.50 4.90
C ASP A 333 18.41 13.64 3.79
N SER A 334 19.70 13.75 4.12
CA SER A 334 20.77 13.89 3.14
C SER A 334 20.95 12.64 2.25
N ILE A 335 20.58 11.45 2.73
CA ILE A 335 20.56 10.23 1.91
C ILE A 335 19.39 10.28 0.92
N LEU A 336 18.27 10.87 1.34
CA LEU A 336 17.02 10.88 0.59
C LEU A 336 16.91 12.05 -0.39
N GLN A 337 17.62 13.16 -0.15
CA GLN A 337 17.44 14.43 -0.88
C GLN A 337 17.58 14.31 -2.40
N GLY A 338 18.46 13.43 -2.89
CA GLY A 338 18.65 13.18 -4.32
C GLY A 338 17.72 12.10 -4.92
N GLN A 339 16.91 11.46 -4.09
CA GLN A 339 16.08 10.31 -4.47
C GLN A 339 14.58 10.65 -4.52
N TYR A 340 14.18 11.81 -3.97
CA TYR A 340 12.80 12.28 -4.06
C TYR A 340 12.43 12.64 -5.50
N SER A 341 11.32 12.10 -5.99
CA SER A 341 10.68 12.63 -7.19
C SER A 341 10.00 13.96 -6.89
N TYR A 342 10.02 14.88 -7.86
CA TYR A 342 9.25 16.14 -7.77
C TYR A 342 7.74 15.88 -7.69
N THR A 343 7.27 14.85 -8.39
CA THR A 343 5.90 14.35 -8.37
C THR A 343 5.93 12.83 -8.51
N ILE A 344 5.17 12.13 -7.68
CA ILE A 344 4.89 10.70 -7.88
C ILE A 344 3.72 10.61 -8.85
N THR A 345 3.92 9.89 -9.94
CA THR A 345 2.95 9.67 -11.02
C THR A 345 2.58 8.20 -11.18
N LYS A 346 3.30 7.30 -10.52
CA LYS A 346 2.99 5.87 -10.55
C LYS A 346 3.38 5.16 -9.27
N VAL A 347 2.47 4.34 -8.77
CA VAL A 347 2.71 3.38 -7.69
C VAL A 347 2.18 2.03 -8.12
N ASP A 348 3.08 1.18 -8.61
CA ASP A 348 2.82 -0.24 -8.84
C ASP A 348 3.09 -1.02 -7.54
N ALA A 349 2.07 -1.17 -6.70
CA ALA A 349 2.13 -1.94 -5.46
C ALA A 349 0.73 -2.17 -4.86
N VAL A 350 0.58 -3.26 -4.12
CA VAL A 350 -0.46 -3.43 -3.11
C VAL A 350 0.00 -2.75 -1.84
N LEU A 351 -0.78 -1.79 -1.34
CA LEU A 351 -0.46 -0.99 -0.18
C LEU A 351 -1.33 -1.42 1.01
N TYR A 352 -0.67 -1.69 2.14
CA TYR A 352 -1.34 -2.03 3.39
C TYR A 352 -0.73 -1.28 4.56
N ASN A 353 -1.54 -0.71 5.46
CA ASN A 353 -1.04 -0.18 6.72
C ASN A 353 -2.04 -0.25 7.86
N ASN A 354 -1.57 -0.43 9.10
CA ASN A 354 -2.45 -0.39 10.28
C ASN A 354 -2.97 1.03 10.61
N HIS A 355 -2.31 2.07 10.10
CA HIS A 355 -2.58 3.45 10.48
C HIS A 355 -2.90 4.34 9.26
N GLY A 356 -2.02 5.25 8.85
CA GLY A 356 -2.31 6.19 7.78
C GLY A 356 -1.63 5.86 6.45
N ILE A 357 -2.35 6.05 5.35
CA ILE A 357 -1.75 6.42 4.06
C ILE A 357 -1.70 7.95 3.97
N ILE A 358 -0.50 8.52 3.85
CA ILE A 358 -0.27 9.96 4.06
C ILE A 358 0.65 10.48 2.96
N GLY A 359 0.22 11.47 2.19
CA GLY A 359 1.15 12.03 1.22
C GLY A 359 0.57 12.97 0.19
N LYS A 360 1.45 13.39 -0.71
CA LYS A 360 1.08 14.15 -1.89
C LYS A 360 1.69 13.49 -3.12
N VAL A 361 0.83 13.19 -4.09
CA VAL A 361 1.20 12.67 -5.41
C VAL A 361 0.83 13.68 -6.49
N GLY A 362 1.34 13.47 -7.70
CA GLY A 362 0.99 14.24 -8.89
C GLY A 362 -0.32 13.77 -9.48
N ASN A 363 -0.33 13.66 -10.81
CA ASN A 363 -1.30 12.88 -11.57
C ASN A 363 -0.83 11.43 -11.53
N CYS A 364 -1.54 10.57 -10.80
CA CYS A 364 -0.97 9.31 -10.36
C CYS A 364 -1.84 8.11 -10.66
N ASP A 365 -1.20 7.07 -11.21
CA ASP A 365 -1.76 5.73 -11.33
C ASP A 365 -1.31 4.89 -10.12
N PHE A 366 -2.26 4.38 -9.35
CA PHE A 366 -2.03 3.32 -8.36
C PHE A 366 -2.51 2.00 -8.97
N ASN A 367 -1.59 1.06 -9.20
CA ASN A 367 -1.93 -0.25 -9.73
C ASN A 367 -1.73 -1.31 -8.63
N GLY A 368 -2.82 -1.90 -8.17
CA GLY A 368 -2.82 -2.82 -7.02
C GLY A 368 -4.08 -2.66 -6.17
N SER A 369 -3.91 -2.42 -4.88
CA SER A 369 -4.99 -2.13 -3.94
C SER A 369 -4.45 -1.23 -2.83
N ILE A 370 -5.28 -0.32 -2.33
CA ILE A 370 -4.96 0.52 -1.18
C ILE A 370 -5.82 0.08 0.00
N VAL A 371 -5.17 -0.43 1.05
CA VAL A 371 -5.81 -0.80 2.31
C VAL A 371 -5.18 -0.01 3.44
N CYS A 372 -5.96 0.85 4.08
CA CYS A 372 -5.49 1.70 5.18
C CYS A 372 -6.52 1.81 6.30
N ARG A 373 -6.09 2.32 7.46
CA ARG A 373 -7.05 2.74 8.49
C ARG A 373 -7.51 4.16 8.25
N ASP A 374 -6.58 5.08 8.03
CA ASP A 374 -6.83 6.49 7.72
C ASP A 374 -6.22 6.89 6.38
N ASP A 375 -6.80 7.92 5.77
CA ASP A 375 -6.36 8.49 4.50
C ASP A 375 -6.11 10.01 4.63
N ALA A 376 -4.90 10.42 4.28
CA ALA A 376 -4.48 11.80 4.09
C ALA A 376 -3.65 11.92 2.79
N LEU A 377 -4.11 11.30 1.71
CA LEU A 377 -3.52 11.35 0.38
C LEU A 377 -4.08 12.53 -0.42
N ILE A 378 -3.18 13.39 -0.91
CA ILE A 378 -3.49 14.54 -1.74
C ILE A 378 -2.93 14.28 -3.15
N TYR A 379 -3.68 14.61 -4.19
CA TYR A 379 -3.27 14.48 -5.58
C TYR A 379 -3.36 15.82 -6.30
N GLN A 380 -2.76 15.93 -7.49
CA GLN A 380 -2.69 17.20 -8.22
C GLN A 380 -3.95 17.51 -9.03
N ALA A 381 -4.27 16.66 -10.02
CA ALA A 381 -5.42 16.90 -10.90
C ALA A 381 -6.27 15.66 -11.19
N HIS A 382 -5.67 14.46 -11.20
CA HIS A 382 -6.41 13.19 -11.23
C HIS A 382 -5.66 12.12 -10.45
N LEU A 383 -6.41 11.09 -10.05
CA LEU A 383 -5.93 9.91 -9.33
C LEU A 383 -6.65 8.69 -9.86
N ASP A 384 -5.91 7.78 -10.50
CA ASP A 384 -6.46 6.54 -11.03
C ASP A 384 -6.04 5.39 -10.11
N ILE A 385 -7.01 4.63 -9.60
CA ILE A 385 -6.79 3.47 -8.73
C ILE A 385 -7.25 2.24 -9.52
N ASN A 386 -6.29 1.53 -10.08
CA ASN A 386 -6.49 0.36 -10.93
C ASN A 386 -6.34 -0.89 -10.08
N TRP A 387 -7.46 -1.58 -9.86
CA TRP A 387 -7.44 -2.81 -9.08
C TRP A 387 -6.77 -3.94 -9.87
N ASP A 388 -5.76 -4.57 -9.26
CA ASP A 388 -5.11 -5.75 -9.83
C ASP A 388 -6.00 -6.98 -9.56
N ILE A 389 -6.61 -7.53 -10.61
CA ILE A 389 -7.59 -8.63 -10.48
C ILE A 389 -6.96 -9.91 -9.92
N ARG A 390 -5.63 -10.05 -9.95
CA ARG A 390 -4.90 -11.17 -9.30
C ARG A 390 -5.06 -11.18 -7.78
N LEU A 391 -5.57 -10.10 -7.19
CA LEU A 391 -5.88 -9.99 -5.77
C LEU A 391 -7.26 -10.55 -5.40
N GLY A 392 -8.12 -10.80 -6.38
CA GLY A 392 -9.51 -11.14 -6.16
C GLY A 392 -9.69 -12.53 -5.56
N SER A 393 -10.45 -12.61 -4.47
CA SER A 393 -10.82 -13.86 -3.80
C SER A 393 -11.59 -14.85 -4.68
N ARG A 394 -12.23 -14.37 -5.74
CA ARG A 394 -12.95 -15.17 -6.75
C ARG A 394 -12.33 -15.05 -8.14
N SER A 395 -11.17 -14.40 -8.25
CA SER A 395 -10.48 -14.20 -9.52
C SER A 395 -9.83 -15.50 -9.98
N LEU A 396 -9.87 -15.74 -11.28
CA LEU A 396 -9.19 -16.89 -11.89
C LEU A 396 -7.67 -16.66 -11.97
N ASP A 397 -7.22 -15.40 -12.07
CA ASP A 397 -5.80 -15.05 -12.07
C ASP A 397 -5.11 -15.32 -10.72
N ALA A 398 -5.90 -15.46 -9.65
CA ALA A 398 -5.40 -15.65 -8.29
C ALA A 398 -5.12 -17.11 -7.91
N MET A 399 -5.54 -18.09 -8.72
CA MET A 399 -5.69 -19.49 -8.28
C MET A 399 -4.39 -20.18 -7.80
N ASP A 400 -3.20 -19.66 -8.14
CA ASP A 400 -1.90 -20.18 -7.68
C ASP A 400 -0.92 -19.09 -7.24
N LEU A 401 -1.40 -17.86 -7.00
CA LEU A 401 -0.55 -16.71 -6.70
C LEU A 401 -0.53 -16.42 -5.20
N PHE A 402 0.52 -16.83 -4.52
CA PHE A 402 0.68 -16.53 -3.09
C PHE A 402 1.49 -15.24 -2.92
N ILE A 403 0.79 -14.13 -2.68
CA ILE A 403 1.40 -12.79 -2.60
C ILE A 403 1.90 -12.51 -1.17
N PHE A 404 1.63 -13.40 -0.22
CA PHE A 404 2.00 -13.23 1.18
C PHE A 404 1.50 -11.90 1.74
N LEU A 405 0.26 -11.50 1.43
CA LEU A 405 -0.37 -10.33 2.02
C LEU A 405 -0.97 -10.67 3.39
N PRO A 406 -1.22 -9.67 4.27
CA PRO A 406 -1.90 -9.89 5.54
C PRO A 406 -3.29 -10.52 5.36
N VAL A 407 -3.49 -11.73 5.87
CA VAL A 407 -4.76 -12.45 5.79
C VAL A 407 -5.42 -12.53 7.16
N VAL A 408 -6.75 -12.39 7.21
CA VAL A 408 -7.54 -12.92 8.34
C VAL A 408 -7.81 -14.39 8.03
N VAL A 409 -7.77 -15.25 9.05
CA VAL A 409 -8.26 -16.63 8.91
C VAL A 409 -9.76 -16.54 8.62
N GLY A 410 -10.14 -16.72 7.35
CA GLY A 410 -11.55 -16.82 6.98
C GLY A 410 -12.17 -18.10 7.52
N ASP A 411 -13.49 -18.08 7.72
CA ASP A 411 -14.24 -19.32 7.97
C ASP A 411 -13.96 -20.32 6.84
N PRO A 412 -13.72 -21.60 7.15
CA PRO A 412 -13.44 -22.60 6.12
C PRO A 412 -14.62 -22.67 5.15
N SER A 413 -14.35 -22.43 3.86
CA SER A 413 -15.33 -22.65 2.81
C SER A 413 -15.40 -24.14 2.47
N VAL A 414 -16.61 -24.67 2.29
CA VAL A 414 -16.80 -26.04 1.84
C VAL A 414 -16.42 -26.11 0.35
N VAL A 415 -15.22 -26.61 0.07
CA VAL A 415 -14.69 -26.77 -1.30
C VAL A 415 -15.28 -27.97 -2.06
N GLY A 416 -16.06 -28.81 -1.37
CA GLY A 416 -16.75 -29.94 -1.98
C GLY A 416 -17.24 -30.95 -0.95
N TRP A 417 -18.24 -31.74 -1.35
CA TRP A 417 -18.70 -32.88 -0.57
C TRP A 417 -18.02 -34.15 -1.09
N LYS A 418 -17.39 -34.91 -0.20
CA LYS A 418 -16.95 -36.28 -0.50
C LYS A 418 -17.85 -37.25 0.24
N GLU A 419 -18.63 -38.01 -0.51
CA GLU A 419 -19.41 -39.12 0.04
C GLU A 419 -18.42 -40.22 0.49
N VAL A 420 -18.37 -40.49 1.80
CA VAL A 420 -17.59 -41.60 2.35
C VAL A 420 -18.54 -42.78 2.44
N TYR A 421 -18.42 -43.74 1.51
CA TYR A 421 -19.18 -44.98 1.59
C TYR A 421 -18.75 -45.77 2.85
N PRO A 422 -19.70 -46.42 3.56
CA PRO A 422 -19.42 -47.20 4.77
C PRO A 422 -18.42 -48.35 4.58
#